data_AF-A0AAN2BK72-F1
#
_entry.id   AF-A0AAN2BK72-F1
#
_cell.length_a   1.000
_cell.length_b   1.000
_cell.length_c   1.000
_cell.angle_alpha   90.00
_cell.angle_beta   90.00
_cell.angle_gamma   90.00
#
_symmetry.space_group_name_H-M   'P 1'
#
loop_
_entity.id
_entity.type
_entity.pdbx_description
1 polymer ?
#
loop_
_entity_poly.entity_id
_entity_poly.type
_entity_poly.pdbx_seq_one_letter_code
_entity_poly.pdbx_strand_id
1 'polypeptide(L)' 'MASGKDSEFHKKAKDRGWLLEEIASRWEISVRQMSRVANNPKPKDLDAVTGLPSKKK' A
#
# COMPACT_ATOMS: atom_id res chain seq x y z
N MET A 1 -15.36 -8.69 15.31
CA MET A 1 -14.02 -8.24 14.87
C MET A 1 -13.60 -9.15 13.73
N ALA A 2 -13.98 -8.83 12.49
CA ALA A 2 -13.65 -9.69 11.35
C ALA A 2 -12.20 -9.43 10.94
N SER A 3 -11.37 -10.45 11.10
CA SER A 3 -9.98 -10.56 10.69
C SER A 3 -9.84 -10.17 9.21
N GLY A 4 -9.49 -8.92 8.93
CA GLY A 4 -9.22 -8.46 7.58
C GLY A 4 -7.98 -9.17 7.07
N LYS A 5 -8.12 -10.01 6.04
CA LYS A 5 -7.00 -10.57 5.29
C LYS A 5 -6.05 -9.42 4.94
N ASP A 6 -4.80 -9.48 5.41
CA ASP A 6 -3.74 -8.59 4.93
C ASP A 6 -3.68 -8.69 3.41
N SER A 7 -4.15 -7.66 2.71
CA SER A 7 -4.16 -7.67 1.26
C SER A 7 -2.72 -7.74 0.73
N GLU A 8 -2.55 -8.21 -0.50
CA GLU A 8 -1.24 -8.27 -1.14
C GLU A 8 -0.53 -6.89 -1.17
N PHE A 9 -1.31 -5.81 -1.23
CA PHE A 9 -0.80 -4.45 -1.13
C PHE A 9 -0.14 -4.17 0.22
N HIS A 10 -0.79 -4.56 1.32
CA HIS A 10 -0.25 -4.41 2.68
C HIS A 10 1.05 -5.19 2.86
N LYS A 11 1.10 -6.42 2.32
CA LYS A 11 2.32 -7.25 2.38
C LYS A 11 3.47 -6.59 1.63
N LYS A 12 3.24 -6.14 0.40
CA LYS A 12 4.26 -5.46 -0.42
C LYS A 12 4.72 -4.14 0.19
N ALA A 13 3.80 -3.32 0.70
CA ALA A 13 4.13 -2.06 1.37
C ALA A 13 5.00 -2.31 2.62
N LYS A 14 4.63 -3.30 3.45
CA LYS A 14 5.37 -3.68 4.66
C LYS A 14 6.74 -4.27 4.35
N ASP A 15 6.85 -5.07 3.28
CA ASP A 15 8.13 -5.63 2.81
C ASP A 15 9.11 -4.52 2.45
N ARG A 16 8.64 -3.51 1.72
CA ARG A 16 9.43 -2.31 1.36
C ARG A 16 9.68 -1.37 2.54
N GLY A 17 8.93 -1.50 3.64
CA GLY A 17 9.02 -0.64 4.82
C GLY A 17 8.26 0.69 4.69
N TRP A 18 7.19 0.71 3.89
CA TRP A 18 6.33 1.89 3.70
C TRP A 18 5.02 1.75 4.47
N LEU A 19 4.55 2.87 5.04
CA LEU A 19 3.20 2.98 5.60
C LEU A 19 2.21 3.47 4.53
N LEU A 20 0.93 3.10 4.66
CA LEU A 20 -0.12 3.54 3.72
C LEU A 20 -0.21 5.07 3.65
N GLU A 21 -0.07 5.75 4.78
CA GLU A 21 -0.11 7.23 4.84
C GLU A 21 1.02 7.84 4.02
N GLU A 22 2.22 7.28 4.08
CA GLU A 22 3.36 7.78 3.31
C GLU A 22 3.20 7.55 1.81
N ILE A 23 2.66 6.38 1.43
CA ILE A 23 2.33 6.10 0.02
C ILE A 23 1.22 7.04 -0.44
N ALA A 24 0.23 7.33 0.41
CA ALA A 24 -0.88 8.23 0.10
C ALA A 24 -0.38 9.67 -0.12
N SER A 25 0.49 10.16 0.76
CA SER A 25 1.17 11.44 0.58
C SER A 25 2.02 11.47 -0.69
N ARG A 26 2.72 10.38 -1.01
CA ARG A 26 3.56 10.29 -2.22
C ARG A 26 2.75 10.30 -3.52
N TRP A 27 1.55 9.74 -3.51
CA TRP A 27 0.66 9.69 -4.67
C TRP A 27 -0.37 10.83 -4.66
N GLU A 28 -0.27 11.77 -3.73
CA GLU A 28 -1.17 12.92 -3.57
C GLU A 28 -2.65 12.52 -3.46
N ILE A 29 -2.92 11.36 -2.86
CA ILE A 29 -4.28 10.87 -2.60
C ILE A 29 -4.60 10.86 -1.12
N SER A 30 -5.89 10.93 -0.78
CA SER A 30 -6.31 10.84 0.61
C SER A 30 -6.01 9.45 1.21
N VAL A 31 -5.69 9.41 2.51
CA VAL A 31 -5.50 8.16 3.26
C VAL A 31 -6.72 7.23 3.12
N ARG A 32 -7.93 7.80 3.06
CA ARG A 32 -9.16 7.04 2.84
C ARG A 32 -9.24 6.38 1.46
N GLN A 33 -8.79 7.07 0.41
CA GLN A 33 -8.66 6.48 -0.92
C GLN A 33 -7.57 5.41 -0.93
N MET A 34 -6.44 5.67 -0.29
CA MET A 34 -5.38 4.68 -0.15
C MET A 34 -5.88 3.43 0.57
N SER A 35 -6.64 3.56 1.65
CA SER A 35 -7.24 2.40 2.33
C SER A 35 -8.21 1.63 1.43
N ARG A 36 -8.93 2.31 0.52
CA ARG A 36 -9.75 1.61 -0.49
C ARG A 36 -8.88 0.85 -1.50
N VAL A 37 -7.81 1.47 -1.99
CA VAL A 37 -6.83 0.85 -2.90
C VAL A 37 -6.15 -0.33 -2.23
N ALA A 38 -5.72 -0.19 -0.98
CA ALA A 38 -5.08 -1.25 -0.22
C ALA A 38 -6.05 -2.41 0.05
N ASN A 39 -7.33 -2.15 0.31
CA ASN A 39 -8.32 -3.22 0.52
C ASN A 39 -8.76 -3.92 -0.77
N ASN A 40 -8.74 -3.23 -1.92
CA ASN A 40 -9.09 -3.79 -3.22
C ASN A 40 -8.07 -3.36 -4.29
N PRO A 41 -6.83 -3.89 -4.23
CA PRO A 41 -5.76 -3.42 -5.08
C PRO A 41 -5.93 -3.93 -6.51
N LYS A 42 -5.78 -3.03 -7.49
CA LYS A 42 -5.70 -3.43 -8.89
C LYS A 42 -4.27 -3.87 -9.22
N PRO A 43 -4.05 -4.63 -10.31
CA PRO A 43 -2.71 -5.00 -10.74
C PRO A 43 -1.76 -3.80 -10.89
N LYS A 44 -2.27 -2.65 -11.38
CA LYS A 44 -1.51 -1.40 -11.48
C LYS A 44 -1.05 -0.86 -10.13
N ASP A 45 -1.90 -0.94 -9.10
CA ASP A 45 -1.58 -0.45 -7.76
C ASP A 45 -0.54 -1.36 -7.09
N LEU A 46 -0.67 -2.67 -7.31
CA LEU A 46 0.32 -3.66 -6.84
C LEU A 46 1.68 -3.47 -7.49
N ASP A 47 1.71 -3.07 -8.76
CA ASP A 47 2.94 -2.76 -9.49
C ASP A 47 3.57 -1.45 -8.98
N ALA A 48 2.73 -0.43 -8.75
CA ALA A 48 3.16 0.85 -8.19
C ALA A 48 3.80 0.68 -6.80
N VAL A 49 3.27 -0.18 -5.93
CA VAL A 49 3.90 -0.48 -4.62
C VAL A 49 5.20 -1.26 -4.79
N THR A 50 5.28 -2.20 -5.72
CA THR A 50 6.54 -2.93 -5.97
C THR A 50 7.64 -2.04 -6.52
N GLY A 51 7.29 -1.00 -7.29
CA GLY A 51 8.22 0.01 -7.78
C GLY A 51 8.69 1.01 -6.73
N LEU A 52 8.11 1.01 -5.52
CA LEU A 52 8.59 1.90 -4.45
C LEU A 52 10.01 1.49 -4.01
N PRO A 53 10.93 2.45 -3.83
CA PRO A 53 12.27 2.16 -3.35
C PRO A 53 12.19 1.55 -1.95
N SER A 54 12.95 0.47 -1.69
CA SER A 54 13.02 -0.13 -0.36
C SER A 54 13.57 0.87 0.65
N LYS A 55 12.82 1.14 1.73
CA LYS A 55 13.31 1.91 2.88
C LYS A 55 14.18 1.09 3.82
N LYS A 56 14.03 -0.23 3.78
CA LYS A 56 14.96 -1.15 4.43
C LYS A 56 16.26 -1.19 3.62
N LYS A 57 17.28 -0.53 4.17
CA LYS A 57 18.69 -0.80 3.85
C LYS A 57 19.10 -2.13 4.48
#